data_AF-A0A6B0SN24-F1
#
_entry.id   AF-A0A6B0SN24-F1
#
_cell.length_a   1.000
_cell.length_b   1.000
_cell.length_c   1.000
_cell.angle_alpha   90.00
_cell.angle_beta   90.00
_cell.angle_gamma   90.00
#
_symmetry.space_group_name_H-M   'P 1'
#
loop_
_entity.id
_entity.type
_entity.pdbx_description
1 polymer ?
#
loop_
_entity_poly.entity_id
_entity_poly.type
_entity_poly.pdbx_seq_one_letter_code
_entity_poly.pdbx_strand_id
1 'polypeptide(L)'
;MYFERDVWSENPAFPEPSISSATELLPGATHGEVVSAANDVAAEFDVTDAVALRAPLSHHGAVVAGVVAPLVAGASIVLPPDGGTGTIAVSEDDDVPEGCVLSPADASP
;
A
#
# COMPACT_ATOMS: atom_id res chain seq x y z
N MET A 1 -38.22 13.19 36.15
CA MET A 1 -37.34 12.18 35.52
C MET A 1 -36.49 12.92 34.53
N TYR A 2 -35.21 13.07 34.84
CA TYR A 2 -34.26 13.78 33.99
C TYR A 2 -33.42 12.71 33.29
N PHE A 3 -33.54 12.64 31.97
CA PHE A 3 -32.76 11.74 31.10
C PHE A 3 -31.49 12.50 30.70
N GLU A 4 -30.58 12.70 31.64
CA GLU A 4 -29.30 13.35 31.35
C GLU A 4 -28.27 12.30 30.94
N ARG A 5 -28.29 12.06 29.62
CA ARG A 5 -27.09 11.97 28.78
C ARG A 5 -26.14 10.83 29.15
N ASP A 6 -26.44 9.65 28.62
CA ASP A 6 -25.44 8.61 28.36
C ASP A 6 -24.33 9.22 27.50
N VAL A 7 -23.31 9.76 28.16
CA VAL A 7 -22.02 10.04 27.57
C VAL A 7 -21.45 8.68 27.20
N TRP A 8 -21.64 8.29 25.95
CA TRP A 8 -20.76 7.31 25.34
C TRP A 8 -19.36 7.84 25.54
N SER A 9 -18.55 7.13 26.33
CA SER A 9 -17.11 7.35 26.34
C SER A 9 -16.64 7.04 24.93
N GLU A 10 -16.50 8.07 24.10
CA GLU A 10 -16.13 8.00 22.67
C GLU A 10 -14.72 7.42 22.48
N ASN A 11 -13.99 7.19 23.56
CA ASN A 11 -12.66 6.61 23.50
C ASN A 11 -12.42 5.73 24.74
N PRO A 12 -12.91 4.47 24.78
CA PRO A 12 -12.38 3.49 25.71
C PRO A 12 -10.84 3.54 25.59
N ALA A 13 -10.16 3.89 26.68
CA ALA A 13 -8.71 3.96 26.70
C ALA A 13 -8.15 2.53 26.57
N PHE A 14 -8.08 2.04 25.34
CA PHE A 14 -7.29 0.87 25.02
C PHE A 14 -5.82 1.27 25.16
N PRO A 15 -5.00 0.45 25.84
CA PRO A 15 -3.56 0.66 25.78
C PRO A 15 -3.15 0.65 24.31
N GLU A 16 -2.42 1.68 23.88
CA GLU A 16 -1.97 1.79 22.50
C GLU A 16 -1.15 0.54 22.17
N PRO A 17 -1.48 -0.18 21.08
CA PRO A 17 -0.70 -1.34 20.69
C PRO A 17 0.73 -0.91 20.39
N SER A 18 1.72 -1.63 20.93
CA SER A 18 3.12 -1.41 20.57
C SER A 18 3.37 -1.98 19.17
N ILE A 19 3.44 -1.10 18.17
CA ILE A 19 3.80 -1.47 16.80
C ILE A 19 5.30 -1.27 16.61
N SER A 20 5.97 -2.27 16.04
CA SER A 20 7.40 -2.23 15.70
C SER A 20 7.62 -2.77 14.29
N SER A 21 8.85 -2.69 13.78
CA SER A 21 9.20 -3.30 12.49
C SER A 21 8.99 -4.82 12.47
N ALA A 22 9.04 -5.49 13.62
CA ALA A 22 8.80 -6.93 13.74
C ALA A 22 7.30 -7.29 13.84
N THR A 23 6.42 -6.30 13.91
CA THR A 23 4.97 -6.52 13.88
C THR A 23 4.54 -6.96 12.48
N GLU A 24 3.68 -7.97 12.40
CA GLU A 24 3.13 -8.47 11.14
C GLU A 24 2.21 -7.42 10.50
N LEU A 25 2.41 -7.13 9.21
CA LEU A 25 1.58 -6.21 8.42
C LEU A 25 0.70 -7.00 7.44
N LEU A 26 1.27 -8.01 6.81
CA LEU A 26 0.60 -8.94 5.91
C LEU A 26 0.83 -10.37 6.40
N PRO A 27 -0.03 -11.35 6.07
CA PRO A 27 0.14 -12.73 6.52
C PRO A 27 1.52 -13.32 6.17
N GLY A 28 2.40 -13.48 7.14
CA GLY A 28 3.77 -13.96 6.96
C GLY A 28 4.79 -12.90 6.54
N ALA A 29 4.46 -11.60 6.60
CA ALA A 29 5.40 -10.51 6.35
C ALA A 29 5.24 -9.36 7.36
N THR A 30 6.36 -8.94 7.93
CA THR A 30 6.46 -7.88 8.92
C THR A 30 6.48 -6.49 8.28
N HIS A 31 6.18 -5.46 9.08
CA HIS A 31 6.34 -4.06 8.68
C HIS A 31 7.76 -3.77 8.15
N GLY A 32 8.78 -4.33 8.80
CA GLY A 32 10.18 -4.14 8.41
C GLY A 32 10.49 -4.76 7.05
N GLU A 33 10.03 -5.99 6.79
CA GLU A 33 10.21 -6.67 5.50
C GLU A 33 9.50 -5.91 4.37
N VAL A 34 8.24 -5.54 4.58
CA VAL A 34 7.45 -4.78 3.59
C VAL A 34 8.08 -3.43 3.27
N VAL A 35 8.50 -2.67 4.29
CA VAL A 35 9.15 -1.37 4.06
C VAL A 35 10.53 -1.54 3.43
N SER A 36 11.28 -2.59 3.77
CA SER A 36 12.58 -2.88 3.14
C SER A 36 12.41 -3.15 1.65
N ALA A 37 11.53 -4.08 1.28
CA ALA A 37 11.25 -4.40 -0.13
C ALA A 37 10.70 -3.19 -0.89
N ALA A 38 9.86 -2.38 -0.24
CA ALA A 38 9.34 -1.16 -0.84
C ALA A 38 10.41 -0.10 -1.10
N ASN A 39 11.44 0.01 -0.26
CA ASN A 39 12.58 0.92 -0.52
C ASN A 39 13.37 0.49 -1.76
N ASP A 40 13.55 -0.82 -1.95
CA ASP A 40 14.25 -1.34 -3.12
C ASP A 40 13.48 -1.04 -4.41
N VAL A 41 12.16 -1.27 -4.43
CA VAL A 41 11.30 -0.93 -5.57
C VAL A 41 11.20 0.58 -5.79
N ALA A 42 11.11 1.37 -4.72
CA ALA A 42 10.99 2.83 -4.81
C ALA A 42 12.20 3.50 -5.49
N ALA A 43 13.37 2.84 -5.53
CA ALA A 43 14.53 3.33 -6.26
C ALA A 43 14.32 3.39 -7.77
N GLU A 44 13.30 2.71 -8.30
CA GLU A 44 12.93 2.71 -9.72
C GLU A 44 11.90 3.78 -10.08
N PHE A 45 11.32 4.48 -9.09
CA PHE A 45 10.26 5.47 -9.30
C PHE A 45 10.77 6.91 -9.20
N ASP A 46 10.12 7.81 -9.94
CA ASP A 46 10.24 9.26 -9.79
C ASP A 46 9.01 9.84 -9.08
N VAL A 47 9.16 11.01 -8.44
CA VAL A 47 8.05 11.73 -7.79
C VAL A 47 6.89 12.06 -8.74
N THR A 48 7.17 12.14 -10.05
CA THR A 48 6.16 12.39 -11.09
C THR A 48 5.44 11.14 -11.57
N ASP A 49 5.87 9.95 -11.14
CA ASP A 49 5.19 8.72 -11.51
C ASP A 49 3.81 8.60 -10.87
N ALA A 50 2.92 7.96 -11.63
CA ALA A 50 1.58 7.60 -11.23
C ALA A 50 1.44 6.08 -11.33
N VAL A 51 1.53 5.40 -10.20
CA VAL A 51 1.55 3.93 -10.14
C VAL A 51 0.12 3.41 -10.09
N ALA A 52 -0.33 2.80 -11.19
CA ALA A 52 -1.62 2.16 -11.32
C ALA A 52 -1.61 0.78 -10.66
N LEU A 53 -2.33 0.67 -9.54
CA LEU A 53 -2.51 -0.60 -8.84
C LEU A 53 -3.59 -1.45 -9.55
N ARG A 54 -3.16 -2.38 -10.41
CA ARG A 54 -4.06 -3.29 -11.15
C ARG A 54 -4.12 -4.68 -10.53
N ALA A 55 -3.02 -5.14 -9.95
CA ALA A 55 -2.94 -6.40 -9.22
C ALA A 55 -3.78 -6.34 -7.91
N PRO A 56 -4.36 -7.46 -7.46
CA PRO A 56 -5.15 -7.48 -6.25
C PRO A 56 -4.27 -7.30 -5.00
N LEU A 57 -4.75 -6.52 -4.02
CA LEU A 57 -4.07 -6.31 -2.74
C LEU A 57 -3.88 -7.59 -1.90
N SER A 58 -4.53 -8.70 -2.27
CA SER A 58 -4.24 -10.01 -1.69
C SER A 58 -2.85 -10.53 -2.06
N HIS A 59 -2.21 -10.00 -3.10
CA HIS A 59 -0.83 -10.29 -3.44
C HIS A 59 0.10 -9.34 -2.68
N HIS A 60 1.03 -9.85 -1.86
CA HIS A 60 1.90 -8.99 -1.05
C HIS A 60 2.70 -7.99 -1.89
N GLY A 61 3.27 -8.43 -3.00
CA GLY A 61 3.99 -7.52 -3.89
C GLY A 61 3.13 -6.43 -4.53
N ALA A 62 1.81 -6.60 -4.62
CA ALA A 62 0.92 -5.51 -5.03
C ALA A 62 0.82 -4.43 -3.94
N VAL A 63 0.86 -4.83 -2.65
CA VAL A 63 0.96 -3.89 -1.52
C VAL A 63 2.33 -3.21 -1.51
N VAL A 64 3.42 -3.98 -1.70
CA VAL A 64 4.79 -3.44 -1.72
C VAL A 64 4.95 -2.43 -2.87
N ALA A 65 4.80 -2.87 -4.11
CA ALA A 65 5.10 -2.04 -5.28
C ALA A 65 4.00 -1.03 -5.62
N GLY A 66 2.73 -1.36 -5.35
CA GLY A 66 1.59 -0.53 -5.74
C GLY A 66 1.06 0.39 -4.66
N VAL A 67 1.51 0.24 -3.40
CA VAL A 67 1.07 1.09 -2.28
C VAL A 67 2.24 1.66 -1.50
N VAL A 68 3.14 0.84 -0.98
CA VAL A 68 4.18 1.33 -0.07
C VAL A 68 5.32 2.02 -0.85
N ALA A 69 5.81 1.41 -1.93
CA ALA A 69 6.90 1.97 -2.72
C ALA A 69 6.58 3.34 -3.34
N PRO A 70 5.38 3.60 -3.91
CA PRO A 70 5.01 4.93 -4.41
C PRO A 70 4.99 5.98 -3.29
N LEU A 71 4.52 5.62 -2.09
CA LEU A 71 4.52 6.52 -0.93
C LEU A 71 5.95 6.84 -0.47
N VAL A 72 6.86 5.87 -0.52
CA VAL A 72 8.29 6.07 -0.20
C VAL A 72 8.96 6.98 -1.23
N ALA A 73 8.68 6.78 -2.52
CA ALA A 73 9.22 7.59 -3.63
C ALA A 73 8.62 9.00 -3.73
N GLY A 74 7.49 9.25 -3.05
CA GLY A 74 6.70 10.48 -3.21
C GLY A 74 5.87 10.51 -4.50
N ALA A 75 5.76 9.38 -5.20
CA ALA A 75 4.91 9.19 -6.36
C ALA A 75 3.42 9.10 -5.97
N SER A 76 2.54 9.11 -6.96
CA SER A 76 1.09 8.98 -6.74
C SER A 76 0.61 7.55 -6.98
N ILE A 77 -0.42 7.12 -6.23
CA ILE A 77 -1.12 5.86 -6.47
C ILE A 77 -2.40 6.15 -7.27
N VAL A 78 -2.58 5.43 -8.37
CA VAL A 78 -3.80 5.45 -9.18
C VAL A 78 -4.57 4.16 -8.91
N LEU A 79 -5.89 4.27 -8.78
CA LEU A 79 -6.80 3.14 -8.56
C LEU A 79 -7.72 2.93 -9.79
N PRO A 80 -7.28 2.17 -10.81
CA PRO A 80 -8.10 1.87 -11.98
C PRO A 80 -9.34 1.02 -11.64
N PRO A 81 -10.40 1.07 -12.47
CA PRO A 81 -10.50 1.91 -13.67
C PRO A 81 -10.86 3.38 -13.38
N ASP A 82 -11.42 3.68 -12.20
CA ASP A 82 -11.96 5.01 -11.88
C ASP A 82 -10.88 6.10 -11.77
N GLY A 83 -9.67 5.74 -11.33
CA GLY A 83 -8.53 6.63 -11.25
C GLY A 83 -7.84 6.92 -12.60
N GLY A 84 -8.26 6.24 -13.67
CA GLY A 84 -7.66 6.38 -15.00
C GLY A 84 -6.40 5.53 -15.20
N THR A 85 -5.49 6.05 -16.02
CA THR A 85 -4.25 5.38 -16.46
C THR A 85 -3.04 6.02 -15.79
N GLY A 86 -2.16 5.19 -15.22
CA GLY A 86 -0.89 5.62 -14.63
C GLY A 86 0.24 5.80 -15.65
N THR A 87 1.45 6.01 -15.15
CA THR A 87 2.69 5.87 -15.94
C THR A 87 3.22 4.44 -15.87
N ILE A 88 3.08 3.79 -14.71
CA ILE A 88 3.54 2.43 -14.40
C ILE A 88 2.35 1.61 -13.89
N ALA A 89 2.17 0.40 -14.38
CA ALA A 89 1.20 -0.55 -13.84
C ALA A 89 1.87 -1.58 -12.94
N VAL A 90 1.30 -1.81 -11.76
CA VAL A 90 1.58 -3.03 -10.97
C VAL A 90 0.54 -4.06 -11.37
N SER A 91 0.94 -5.03 -12.20
CA SER A 91 0.03 -5.95 -12.89
C SER A 91 0.72 -7.29 -13.15
N GLU A 92 -0.05 -8.38 -13.13
CA GLU A 92 0.40 -9.69 -13.64
C GLU A 92 0.24 -9.82 -15.16
N ASP A 93 -0.53 -8.92 -15.76
CA ASP A 93 -0.79 -8.84 -17.20
C ASP A 93 0.01 -7.70 -17.83
N ASP A 94 0.59 -7.96 -19.00
CA ASP A 94 1.31 -6.98 -19.82
C ASP A 94 0.35 -6.18 -20.74
N ASP A 95 -0.88 -6.64 -20.96
CA ASP A 95 -1.90 -5.94 -21.77
C ASP A 95 -2.62 -4.86 -20.94
N VAL A 96 -1.88 -3.81 -20.60
CA VAL A 96 -2.34 -2.68 -19.80
C VAL A 96 -2.01 -1.36 -20.50
N PRO A 97 -2.78 -0.28 -20.24
CA PRO A 97 -2.59 1.00 -20.93
C PRO A 97 -1.36 1.80 -20.47
N GLU A 98 -0.74 1.44 -19.34
CA GLU A 98 0.48 2.07 -18.83
C GLU A 98 1.71 1.73 -19.68
N GLY A 99 2.67 2.66 -19.77
CA GLY A 99 3.87 2.50 -20.62
C GLY A 99 4.93 1.58 -20.03
N CYS A 100 4.81 1.21 -18.75
CA CYS A 100 5.70 0.33 -18.02
C CYS A 100 4.88 -0.62 -17.15
N VAL A 101 5.32 -1.87 -17.03
CA VAL A 101 4.67 -2.89 -16.21
C VAL A 101 5.69 -3.43 -15.21
N LEU A 102 5.30 -3.43 -13.95
CA LEU A 102 6.03 -4.05 -12.85
C LEU A 102 5.21 -5.24 -12.34
N SER A 103 5.80 -6.43 -12.43
CA SER A 103 5.15 -7.64 -11.93
C SER A 103 5.16 -7.65 -10.40
N PRO A 104 4.01 -7.84 -9.73
CA PRO A 104 3.97 -7.93 -8.27
C PRO A 104 4.78 -9.12 -7.73
N ALA A 105 5.10 -10.12 -8.55
CA ALA A 105 5.96 -11.23 -8.12
C ALA A 105 7.40 -10.76 -7.81
N ASP A 106 7.88 -9.72 -8.50
CA ASP A 106 9.24 -9.19 -8.37
C ASP A 106 9.40 -8.27 -7.15
N ALA A 107 8.31 -7.95 -6.45
CA ALA A 107 8.26 -7.05 -5.31
C ALA A 107 7.83 -7.75 -4.00
N SER A 108 8.06 -9.05 -3.88
CA SER A 108 7.67 -9.79 -2.68
C SER A 108 8.57 -9.43 -1.48
N PRO A 109 8.00 -9.23 -0.27
CA PRO A 109 8.76 -8.94 0.95
C PRO A 109 9.59 -10.13 1.44
#